data_AF-A0A954KYF3-F1
#
_entry.id   AF-A0A954KYF3-F1
#
_cell.length_a   1.000
_cell.length_b   1.000
_cell.length_c   1.000
_cell.angle_alpha   90.00
_cell.angle_beta   90.00
_cell.angle_gamma   90.00
#
_symmetry.space_group_name_H-M   'P 1'
#
loop_
_entity.id
_entity.type
_entity.pdbx_description
1 polymer ?
#
loop_
_entity_poly.entity_id
_entity_poly.type
_entity_poly.pdbx_seq_one_letter_code
_entity_poly.pdbx_strand_id
1 'polypeptide(L)'
;MWFMKRRKHRSEPWALSGVLLHWSRTDAWTIGDACQGTSVFGATGAGKTSGSGQAIARSLLRQGFGGLVLTAKPDDGEVFQGYCRQEGRQDDVVRFDATGQHRYSFLDEELNRKGIGAGLTENLVLMFSTVLEIAERNGGQGGREDEGYWKRALRQLCRNLIDLLVLARGKVTIPELYRLVVSAPTSFDQIRSEEWKQQSFCFQCLAEADGKAKTDRQQRDFELVADFFMQEFPGLSDKTRSVVVSTFTSMADVLNRGILRDLFSTDTTIRPEDAFDGKVIIVDLPVKEFAEVGQFAQVLWKYCFQKAAERRDLQANNRPVFLWADEFQLFSTSNDALFQTTARSARVATVYLTQNYSNLLASFGGEQARAQTDSLLGNLQTKVLHGNGDPVTNEWAAGLIGRTRQYFFSMNSSCAPTDPWQRLVGGYEDPQNGRDVGTNGVRGAASCLHVAADWWPCQSMDRGLHCLSGRQGVRRKRAHLAACQFRPKKWPPHGVRAACAGQRIQFLTQKQKVNKHEYESTRSR
;
A
#
# COMPACT_ATOMS: atom_id res chain seq x y z
N MET A 1 22.92 -52.07 -7.91
CA MET A 1 23.32 -50.71 -8.33
C MET A 1 22.05 -49.98 -8.81
N TRP A 2 21.33 -49.34 -7.88
CA TRP A 2 20.06 -48.65 -8.18
C TRP A 2 20.39 -47.19 -8.52
N PHE A 3 20.47 -46.87 -9.82
CA PHE A 3 20.67 -45.49 -10.26
C PHE A 3 19.37 -44.71 -10.07
N MET A 4 19.26 -43.98 -8.96
CA MET A 4 18.29 -42.88 -8.83
C MET A 4 18.56 -41.85 -9.92
N LYS A 5 17.74 -41.86 -10.97
CA LYS A 5 17.63 -40.73 -11.91
C LYS A 5 17.29 -39.50 -11.07
N ARG A 6 18.24 -38.58 -10.89
CA ARG A 6 17.98 -37.22 -10.43
C ARG A 6 16.93 -36.63 -11.38
N ARG A 7 15.68 -36.54 -10.93
CA ARG A 7 14.65 -35.70 -11.54
C ARG A 7 15.27 -34.30 -11.64
N LYS A 8 15.61 -33.85 -12.85
CA LYS A 8 15.84 -32.43 -13.10
C LYS A 8 14.56 -31.73 -12.66
N HIS A 9 14.57 -31.04 -11.53
CA HIS A 9 13.53 -30.07 -11.20
C HIS A 9 13.46 -29.13 -12.41
N ARG A 10 12.37 -29.19 -13.18
CA ARG A 10 12.00 -28.04 -14.02
C ARG A 10 11.94 -26.88 -13.03
N SER A 11 12.79 -25.87 -13.18
CA SER A 11 12.69 -24.65 -12.40
C SER A 11 11.30 -24.10 -12.67
N GLU A 12 10.43 -24.12 -11.65
CA GLU A 12 9.11 -23.50 -11.78
C GLU A 12 9.33 -22.02 -12.11
N PRO A 13 8.74 -21.51 -13.20
CA PRO A 13 8.75 -20.08 -13.44
C PRO A 13 8.09 -19.41 -12.22
N TRP A 14 8.78 -18.41 -11.65
CA TRP A 14 8.38 -17.68 -10.45
C TRP A 14 8.21 -18.52 -9.18
N ALA A 15 9.17 -19.39 -8.86
CA ALA A 15 9.30 -19.96 -7.52
C ALA A 15 9.45 -18.84 -6.47
N LEU A 16 8.81 -18.97 -5.30
CA LEU A 16 8.87 -17.93 -4.25
C LEU A 16 10.29 -17.67 -3.72
N SER A 17 11.20 -18.64 -3.84
CA SER A 17 12.62 -18.49 -3.51
C SER A 17 13.45 -17.77 -4.58
N GLY A 18 12.84 -17.42 -5.72
CA GLY A 18 13.50 -16.69 -6.80
C GLY A 18 13.95 -15.32 -6.32
N VAL A 19 15.21 -14.97 -6.58
CA VAL A 19 15.80 -13.69 -6.14
C VAL A 19 15.42 -12.57 -7.10
N LEU A 20 14.92 -11.45 -6.55
CA LEU A 20 14.60 -10.23 -7.28
C LEU A 20 15.81 -9.28 -7.33
N LEU A 21 16.38 -9.00 -6.16
CA LEU A 21 17.57 -8.17 -5.99
C LEU A 21 18.34 -8.54 -4.73
N HIS A 22 19.53 -7.99 -4.57
CA HIS A 22 20.35 -8.13 -3.36
C HIS A 22 20.48 -6.76 -2.68
N TRP A 23 20.06 -6.67 -1.42
CA TRP A 23 20.22 -5.45 -0.60
C TRP A 23 21.67 -5.25 -0.18
N SER A 24 22.36 -6.36 0.08
CA SER A 24 23.79 -6.42 0.40
C SER A 24 24.43 -7.60 -0.33
N ARG A 25 25.73 -7.82 -0.13
CA ARG A 25 26.43 -8.98 -0.70
C ARG A 25 25.84 -10.33 -0.28
N THR A 26 25.13 -10.38 0.85
CA THR A 26 24.57 -11.61 1.42
C THR A 26 23.05 -11.61 1.49
N ASP A 27 22.43 -10.43 1.51
CA ASP A 27 21.00 -10.31 1.78
C ASP A 27 20.22 -10.28 0.47
N ALA A 28 19.78 -11.48 0.04
CA ALA A 28 18.90 -11.65 -1.11
C ALA A 28 17.46 -11.28 -0.74
N TRP A 29 16.78 -10.58 -1.63
CA TRP A 29 15.36 -10.29 -1.55
C TRP A 29 14.62 -11.10 -2.60
N THR A 30 13.71 -11.98 -2.16
CA THR A 30 13.05 -12.97 -3.01
C THR A 30 11.63 -12.55 -3.42
N ILE A 31 11.04 -13.26 -4.39
CA ILE A 31 9.62 -13.12 -4.75
C ILE A 31 8.73 -13.32 -3.52
N GLY A 32 9.05 -14.29 -2.66
CA GLY A 32 8.32 -14.56 -1.43
C GLY A 32 8.36 -13.39 -0.45
N ASP A 33 9.51 -12.73 -0.32
CA ASP A 33 9.69 -11.55 0.53
C ASP A 33 8.94 -10.35 -0.04
N ALA A 34 8.95 -10.17 -1.37
CA ALA A 34 8.18 -9.13 -2.02
C ALA A 34 6.67 -9.30 -1.82
N CYS A 35 6.15 -10.53 -1.91
CA CYS A 35 4.74 -10.81 -1.66
C CYS A 35 4.34 -10.74 -0.17
N GLN A 36 5.30 -10.65 0.75
CA GLN A 36 5.05 -10.30 2.16
C GLN A 36 4.92 -8.77 2.38
N GLY A 37 5.05 -7.98 1.31
CA GLY A 37 4.83 -6.55 1.30
C GLY A 37 6.05 -5.73 1.67
N THR A 38 6.14 -4.58 1.00
CA THR A 38 7.27 -3.66 1.06
C THR A 38 6.79 -2.27 1.38
N SER A 39 7.41 -1.64 2.38
CA SER A 39 7.23 -0.24 2.67
C SER A 39 8.55 0.51 2.62
N VAL A 40 8.52 1.72 2.07
CA VAL A 40 9.67 2.59 1.95
C VAL A 40 9.32 3.94 2.57
N PHE A 41 10.09 4.35 3.58
CA PHE A 41 9.92 5.61 4.30
C PHE A 41 11.07 6.57 4.01
N GLY A 42 10.83 7.88 4.16
CA GLY A 42 11.86 8.91 4.00
C GLY A 42 11.29 10.27 3.63
N ALA A 43 12.01 11.34 3.96
CA ALA A 43 11.58 12.69 3.60
C ALA A 43 11.54 12.91 2.06
N THR A 44 10.90 13.99 1.62
CA THR A 44 11.01 14.47 0.25
C THR A 44 12.48 14.74 -0.08
N GLY A 45 12.95 14.26 -1.24
CA GLY A 45 14.37 14.37 -1.63
C GLY A 45 15.31 13.33 -0.99
N ALA A 46 14.83 12.45 -0.11
CA ALA A 46 15.66 11.44 0.55
C ALA A 46 16.05 10.24 -0.36
N GLY A 47 15.68 10.26 -1.64
CA GLY A 47 16.00 9.18 -2.59
C GLY A 47 15.08 7.95 -2.52
N LYS A 48 13.87 8.07 -1.96
CA LYS A 48 12.88 6.96 -1.91
C LYS A 48 12.57 6.41 -3.30
N THR A 49 12.07 7.26 -4.20
CA THR A 49 11.60 6.89 -5.53
C THR A 49 12.78 6.59 -6.46
N SER A 50 13.78 7.45 -6.50
CA SER A 50 14.96 7.31 -7.38
C SER A 50 16.01 6.30 -6.91
N GLY A 51 15.98 5.89 -5.64
CA GLY A 51 16.91 4.92 -5.06
C GLY A 51 16.27 3.54 -4.94
N SER A 52 15.81 3.21 -3.73
CA SER A 52 15.25 1.88 -3.45
C SER A 52 13.99 1.58 -4.26
N GLY A 53 13.14 2.58 -4.48
CA GLY A 53 11.92 2.44 -5.27
C GLY A 53 12.22 1.99 -6.70
N GLN A 54 13.07 2.73 -7.42
CA GLN A 54 13.49 2.37 -8.77
C GLN A 54 14.12 0.97 -8.84
N ALA A 55 14.98 0.62 -7.88
CA ALA A 55 15.60 -0.70 -7.81
C ALA A 55 14.55 -1.82 -7.66
N ILE A 56 13.57 -1.63 -6.77
CA ILE A 56 12.46 -2.56 -6.59
C ILE A 56 11.63 -2.67 -7.88
N ALA A 57 11.13 -1.55 -8.41
CA ALA A 57 10.27 -1.54 -9.59
C ALA A 57 10.92 -2.26 -10.79
N ARG A 58 12.18 -1.92 -11.08
CA ARG A 58 12.94 -2.55 -12.18
C ARG A 58 13.17 -4.04 -11.95
N SER A 59 13.43 -4.47 -10.71
CA SER A 59 13.59 -5.90 -10.40
C SER A 59 12.32 -6.71 -10.65
N LEU A 60 11.14 -6.16 -10.30
CA LEU A 60 9.85 -6.78 -10.54
C LEU A 60 9.54 -6.86 -12.04
N LEU A 61 9.78 -5.76 -12.77
CA LEU A 61 9.57 -5.68 -14.22
C LEU A 61 10.45 -6.67 -14.98
N ARG A 62 11.73 -6.76 -14.62
CA ARG A 62 12.71 -7.69 -15.20
C ARG A 62 12.31 -9.15 -15.04
N GLN A 63 11.65 -9.48 -13.94
CA GLN A 63 11.14 -10.83 -13.67
C GLN A 63 9.78 -11.09 -14.34
N GLY A 64 9.29 -10.16 -15.17
CA GLY A 64 8.07 -10.34 -15.94
C GLY A 64 6.79 -10.21 -15.13
N PHE A 65 6.83 -9.52 -13.98
CA PHE A 65 5.62 -9.23 -13.21
C PHE A 65 4.75 -8.26 -14.00
N GLY A 66 3.45 -8.53 -14.07
CA GLY A 66 2.47 -7.48 -14.36
C GLY A 66 2.11 -6.74 -13.09
N GLY A 67 1.29 -5.69 -13.18
CA GLY A 67 0.90 -4.97 -11.98
C GLY A 67 0.10 -3.71 -12.24
N LEU A 68 -0.31 -3.12 -11.12
CA LEU A 68 -1.02 -1.85 -11.06
C LEU A 68 -0.08 -0.77 -10.49
N VAL A 69 -0.03 0.39 -11.13
CA VAL A 69 0.75 1.56 -10.72
C VAL A 69 -0.21 2.72 -10.47
N LEU A 70 -0.16 3.26 -9.25
CA LEU A 70 -0.87 4.48 -8.87
C LEU A 70 0.07 5.70 -8.97
N THR A 71 -0.46 6.80 -9.47
CA THR A 71 0.24 8.07 -9.75
C THR A 71 -0.23 9.16 -8.79
N ALA A 72 0.69 9.73 -8.02
CA ALA A 72 0.40 10.87 -7.15
C ALA A 72 0.76 12.20 -7.83
N LYS A 73 1.86 12.22 -8.58
CA LYS A 73 2.42 13.39 -9.27
C LYS A 73 2.27 13.26 -10.79
N PRO A 74 2.20 14.38 -11.53
CA PRO A 74 2.00 14.35 -12.98
C PRO A 74 3.06 13.55 -13.77
N ASP A 75 4.29 13.48 -13.27
CA ASP A 75 5.39 12.78 -13.91
C ASP A 75 5.48 11.29 -13.57
N ASP A 76 4.72 10.80 -12.58
CA ASP A 76 4.83 9.42 -12.08
C ASP A 76 4.56 8.39 -13.20
N GLY A 77 3.57 8.65 -14.04
CA GLY A 77 3.22 7.76 -15.17
C GLY A 77 4.35 7.65 -16.19
N GLU A 78 4.96 8.77 -16.56
CA GLU A 78 6.10 8.81 -17.50
C GLU A 78 7.36 8.17 -16.90
N VAL A 79 7.63 8.41 -15.62
CA VAL A 79 8.74 7.81 -14.88
C VAL A 79 8.60 6.29 -14.88
N PHE A 80 7.42 5.76 -14.56
CA PHE A 80 7.20 4.31 -14.52
C PHE A 80 7.21 3.68 -15.91
N GLN A 81 6.67 4.37 -16.93
CA GLN A 81 6.81 3.95 -18.32
C GLN A 81 8.29 3.91 -18.74
N GLY A 82 9.10 4.84 -18.25
CA GLY A 82 10.55 4.84 -18.40
C GLY A 82 11.21 3.59 -17.81
N TYR A 83 10.77 3.14 -16.63
CA TYR A 83 11.23 1.88 -16.04
C TYR A 83 10.87 0.67 -16.91
N CYS A 84 9.64 0.64 -17.45
CA CYS A 84 9.21 -0.42 -18.36
C CYS A 84 10.07 -0.46 -19.62
N ARG A 85 10.37 0.70 -20.22
CA ARG A 85 11.26 0.81 -21.39
C ARG A 85 12.66 0.29 -21.08
N GLN A 86 13.24 0.66 -19.94
CA GLN A 86 14.59 0.22 -19.54
C GLN A 86 14.70 -1.30 -19.34
N GLU A 87 13.60 -1.97 -18.99
CA GLU A 87 13.54 -3.42 -18.81
C GLU A 87 12.93 -4.14 -20.04
N GLY A 88 12.75 -3.46 -21.18
CA GLY A 88 12.25 -4.06 -22.42
C GLY A 88 10.75 -4.43 -22.40
N ARG A 89 9.96 -3.80 -21.52
CA ARG A 89 8.55 -4.08 -21.23
C ARG A 89 7.60 -3.01 -21.80
N GLN A 90 8.03 -2.21 -22.78
CA GLN A 90 7.24 -1.06 -23.26
C GLN A 90 5.88 -1.47 -23.85
N ASP A 91 5.82 -2.61 -24.55
CA ASP A 91 4.60 -3.12 -25.19
C ASP A 91 3.60 -3.73 -24.19
N ASP A 92 4.00 -3.87 -22.93
CA ASP A 92 3.13 -4.33 -21.85
C ASP A 92 2.49 -3.19 -21.06
N VAL A 93 2.86 -1.94 -21.35
CA VAL A 93 2.30 -0.77 -20.66
C VAL A 93 0.90 -0.50 -21.18
N VAL A 94 -0.05 -0.38 -20.26
CA VAL A 94 -1.38 0.13 -20.51
C VAL A 94 -1.57 1.39 -19.68
N ARG A 95 -1.87 2.52 -20.32
CA ARG A 95 -2.07 3.81 -19.67
C ARG A 95 -3.56 4.08 -19.55
N PHE A 96 -4.10 4.05 -18.34
CA PHE A 96 -5.48 4.41 -18.05
C PHE A 96 -5.50 5.87 -17.61
N ASP A 97 -5.87 6.77 -18.53
CA ASP A 97 -5.81 8.21 -18.36
C ASP A 97 -7.14 8.88 -18.73
N ALA A 98 -7.20 10.21 -18.64
CA ALA A 98 -8.40 10.99 -18.94
C ALA A 98 -8.80 11.00 -20.43
N THR A 99 -8.04 10.41 -21.35
CA THR A 99 -8.39 10.38 -22.79
C THR A 99 -9.58 9.46 -23.08
N GLY A 100 -9.86 8.49 -22.20
CA GLY A 100 -10.92 7.51 -22.40
C GLY A 100 -10.60 6.44 -23.45
N GLN A 101 -9.34 6.34 -23.89
CA GLN A 101 -8.89 5.23 -24.76
C GLN A 101 -9.09 3.88 -24.06
N HIS A 102 -8.74 3.82 -22.78
CA HIS A 102 -8.99 2.68 -21.91
C HIS A 102 -10.10 2.99 -20.91
N ARG A 103 -11.05 2.06 -20.77
CA ARG A 103 -12.26 2.19 -19.95
C ARG A 103 -12.51 0.89 -19.19
N TYR A 104 -13.12 1.00 -18.02
CA TYR A 104 -13.36 -0.13 -17.12
C TYR A 104 -14.68 0.02 -16.38
N SER A 105 -15.73 -0.61 -16.88
CA SER A 105 -17.05 -0.65 -16.25
C SER A 105 -17.08 -1.69 -15.13
N PHE A 106 -16.61 -1.30 -13.95
CA PHE A 106 -16.38 -2.22 -12.83
C PHE A 106 -17.64 -2.96 -12.35
N LEU A 107 -18.83 -2.34 -12.42
CA LEU A 107 -20.09 -2.99 -12.05
C LEU A 107 -20.50 -4.05 -13.07
N ASP A 108 -20.40 -3.73 -14.36
CA ASP A 108 -20.74 -4.67 -15.42
C ASP A 108 -19.77 -5.85 -15.45
N GLU A 109 -18.49 -5.60 -15.20
CA GLU A 109 -17.47 -6.65 -15.10
C GLU A 109 -17.71 -7.58 -13.91
N GLU A 110 -18.05 -7.07 -12.72
CA GLU A 110 -18.35 -7.93 -11.57
C GLU A 110 -19.66 -8.70 -11.76
N LEU A 111 -20.63 -8.14 -12.49
CA LEU A 111 -21.87 -8.84 -12.84
C LEU A 111 -21.57 -10.01 -13.81
N ASN A 112 -20.83 -9.75 -14.87
CA ASN A 112 -20.58 -10.68 -15.98
C ASN A 112 -19.38 -11.60 -15.77
N ARG A 113 -18.67 -11.50 -14.63
CA ARG A 113 -17.49 -12.32 -14.37
C ARG A 113 -17.80 -13.81 -14.36
N LYS A 114 -16.75 -14.62 -14.56
CA LYS A 114 -16.81 -16.07 -14.43
C LYS A 114 -16.44 -16.51 -13.01
N GLY A 115 -16.99 -17.64 -12.56
CA GLY A 115 -16.61 -18.29 -11.30
C GLY A 115 -17.67 -18.19 -10.19
N ILE A 116 -17.35 -18.80 -9.05
CA ILE A 116 -18.27 -18.89 -7.90
C ILE A 116 -18.50 -17.49 -7.31
N GLY A 117 -19.76 -17.17 -7.03
CA GLY A 117 -20.18 -15.88 -6.49
C GLY A 117 -20.23 -14.73 -7.50
N ALA A 118 -20.01 -15.00 -8.80
CA ALA A 118 -20.27 -14.05 -9.87
C ALA A 118 -21.73 -13.63 -9.92
N GLY A 119 -21.99 -12.38 -10.27
CA GLY A 119 -23.36 -11.85 -10.40
C GLY A 119 -24.16 -11.81 -9.09
N LEU A 120 -23.52 -12.02 -7.93
CA LEU A 120 -24.17 -11.82 -6.64
C LEU A 120 -24.31 -10.33 -6.36
N THR A 121 -25.55 -9.89 -6.19
CA THR A 121 -25.93 -8.50 -5.88
C THR A 121 -25.19 -7.96 -4.66
N GLU A 122 -24.99 -8.78 -3.62
CA GLU A 122 -24.23 -8.38 -2.44
C GLU A 122 -22.79 -7.98 -2.75
N ASN A 123 -22.13 -8.63 -3.71
CA ASN A 123 -20.78 -8.24 -4.11
C ASN A 123 -20.79 -6.88 -4.79
N LEU A 124 -21.76 -6.64 -5.69
CA LEU A 124 -21.92 -5.35 -6.36
C LEU A 124 -22.24 -4.24 -5.35
N VAL A 125 -23.14 -4.49 -4.41
CA VAL A 125 -23.49 -3.55 -3.32
C VAL A 125 -22.28 -3.27 -2.45
N LEU A 126 -21.49 -4.29 -2.09
CA LEU A 126 -20.27 -4.12 -1.29
C LEU A 126 -19.23 -3.31 -2.06
N MET A 127 -18.94 -3.65 -3.31
CA MET A 127 -17.98 -2.90 -4.13
C MET A 127 -18.43 -1.45 -4.28
N PHE A 128 -19.69 -1.23 -4.62
CA PHE A 128 -20.25 0.11 -4.72
C PHE A 128 -20.11 0.83 -3.38
N SER A 129 -20.58 0.25 -2.27
CA SER A 129 -20.50 0.86 -0.93
C SER A 129 -19.07 1.19 -0.51
N THR A 130 -18.10 0.29 -0.73
CA THR A 130 -16.70 0.54 -0.41
C THR A 130 -16.15 1.70 -1.23
N VAL A 131 -16.49 1.76 -2.51
CA VAL A 131 -16.13 2.87 -3.40
C VAL A 131 -16.75 4.18 -2.93
N LEU A 132 -18.01 4.15 -2.47
CA LEU A 132 -18.66 5.33 -1.90
C LEU A 132 -17.99 5.80 -0.59
N GLU A 133 -17.65 4.88 0.31
CA GLU A 133 -16.91 5.19 1.56
C GLU A 133 -15.55 5.84 1.28
N ILE A 134 -14.92 5.50 0.15
CA ILE A 134 -13.66 6.11 -0.29
C ILE A 134 -13.88 7.56 -0.74
N ALA A 135 -14.97 7.86 -1.45
CA ALA A 135 -15.31 9.21 -1.88
C ALA A 135 -15.62 10.14 -0.71
N GLU A 136 -16.21 9.62 0.37
CA GLU A 136 -16.65 10.42 1.51
C GLU A 136 -15.57 10.76 2.55
N ARG A 137 -14.30 10.34 2.35
CA ARG A 137 -13.24 10.54 3.36
C ARG A 137 -12.95 11.99 3.75
N ASN A 138 -13.41 12.96 2.97
CA ASN A 138 -13.26 14.38 3.27
C ASN A 138 -14.48 14.97 4.02
N GLY A 139 -15.54 14.19 4.25
CA GLY A 139 -16.66 14.55 5.11
C GLY A 139 -16.42 14.14 6.56
N GLY A 140 -16.31 15.10 7.46
CA GLY A 140 -16.07 14.85 8.90
C GLY A 140 -17.05 13.82 9.48
N GLN A 141 -16.51 12.72 10.02
CA GLN A 141 -17.29 11.65 10.62
C GLN A 141 -17.80 12.07 12.01
N GLY A 142 -19.10 12.36 12.10
CA GLY A 142 -19.81 12.56 13.35
C GLY A 142 -20.47 11.26 13.78
N GLY A 143 -19.73 10.39 14.47
CA GLY A 143 -20.25 9.12 14.98
C GLY A 143 -21.54 9.29 15.78
N ARG A 144 -22.67 8.92 15.17
CA ARG A 144 -23.98 8.76 15.82
C ARG A 144 -24.63 7.47 15.34
N GLU A 145 -25.39 6.82 16.23
CA GLU A 145 -26.15 5.58 15.94
C GLU A 145 -27.04 5.68 14.70
N ASP A 146 -27.52 6.89 14.38
CA ASP A 146 -28.29 7.19 13.17
C ASP A 146 -27.53 6.83 11.88
N GLU A 147 -26.20 7.00 11.82
CA GLU A 147 -25.38 6.65 10.64
C GLU A 147 -25.49 5.16 10.30
N GLY A 148 -25.56 4.29 11.31
CA GLY A 148 -25.67 2.84 11.11
C GLY A 148 -27.03 2.43 10.53
N TYR A 149 -28.09 3.18 10.82
CA TYR A 149 -29.39 2.99 10.18
C TYR A 149 -29.37 3.45 8.72
N TRP A 150 -28.86 4.66 8.45
CA TRP A 150 -28.80 5.21 7.09
C TRP A 150 -27.94 4.36 6.15
N LYS A 151 -26.80 3.84 6.63
CA LYS A 151 -25.96 2.90 5.87
C LYS A 151 -26.70 1.61 5.50
N ARG A 152 -27.54 1.08 6.40
CA ARG A 152 -28.35 -0.12 6.11
C ARG A 152 -29.45 0.17 5.10
N ALA A 153 -30.15 1.29 5.24
CA ALA A 153 -31.20 1.71 4.30
C ALA A 153 -30.61 1.98 2.90
N LEU A 154 -29.44 2.63 2.82
CA LEU A 154 -28.72 2.86 1.57
C LEU A 154 -28.32 1.54 0.91
N ARG A 155 -27.79 0.57 1.67
CA ARG A 155 -27.45 -0.77 1.12
C ARG A 155 -28.69 -1.50 0.60
N GLN A 156 -29.82 -1.42 1.31
CA GLN A 156 -31.09 -1.99 0.84
C GLN A 156 -31.56 -1.32 -0.46
N LEU A 157 -31.48 0.02 -0.55
CA LEU A 157 -31.78 0.73 -1.79
C LEU A 157 -30.86 0.25 -2.93
N CYS A 158 -29.54 0.26 -2.74
CA CYS A 158 -28.56 -0.20 -3.74
C CYS A 158 -28.85 -1.63 -4.22
N ARG A 159 -29.19 -2.55 -3.32
CA ARG A 159 -29.55 -3.93 -3.66
C ARG A 159 -30.73 -3.97 -4.62
N ASN A 160 -31.84 -3.33 -4.25
CA ASN A 160 -33.06 -3.33 -5.06
C ASN A 160 -32.86 -2.63 -6.42
N LEU A 161 -32.05 -1.56 -6.48
CA LEU A 161 -31.71 -0.89 -7.74
C LEU A 161 -30.92 -1.82 -8.67
N ILE A 162 -29.91 -2.49 -8.14
CA ILE A 162 -29.05 -3.39 -8.91
C ILE A 162 -29.87 -4.60 -9.38
N ASP A 163 -30.62 -5.25 -8.48
CA ASP A 163 -31.45 -6.40 -8.84
C ASP A 163 -32.46 -6.06 -9.94
N LEU A 164 -33.13 -4.91 -9.83
CA LEU A 164 -34.08 -4.46 -10.84
C LEU A 164 -33.41 -4.26 -12.21
N LEU A 165 -32.24 -3.63 -12.27
CA LEU A 165 -31.51 -3.45 -13.53
C LEU A 165 -30.97 -4.76 -14.10
N VAL A 166 -30.49 -5.67 -13.26
CA VAL A 166 -30.04 -7.00 -13.68
C VAL A 166 -31.21 -7.79 -14.28
N LEU A 167 -32.38 -7.80 -13.64
CA LEU A 167 -33.58 -8.48 -14.12
C LEU A 167 -34.15 -7.81 -15.39
N ALA A 168 -34.19 -6.48 -15.43
CA ALA A 168 -34.79 -5.72 -16.53
C ALA A 168 -33.88 -5.62 -17.75
N ARG A 169 -32.57 -5.34 -17.58
CA ARG A 169 -31.63 -5.02 -18.67
C ARG A 169 -30.49 -6.02 -18.82
N GLY A 170 -30.16 -6.78 -17.79
CA GLY A 170 -29.02 -7.70 -17.78
C GLY A 170 -27.65 -7.01 -17.73
N LYS A 171 -27.63 -5.70 -17.48
CA LYS A 171 -26.43 -4.86 -17.33
C LYS A 171 -26.69 -3.81 -16.25
N VAL A 172 -25.62 -3.30 -15.65
CA VAL A 172 -25.72 -2.29 -14.58
C VAL A 172 -24.78 -1.14 -14.89
N THR A 173 -25.33 0.07 -15.01
CA THR A 173 -24.55 1.30 -15.19
C THR A 173 -24.96 2.35 -14.15
N ILE A 174 -24.01 3.18 -13.72
CA ILE A 174 -24.27 4.26 -12.74
C ILE A 174 -25.36 5.24 -13.23
N PRO A 175 -25.39 5.66 -14.51
CA PRO A 175 -26.44 6.53 -15.01
C PRO A 175 -27.84 5.89 -14.95
N GLU A 176 -27.95 4.59 -15.21
CA GLU A 176 -29.22 3.87 -15.11
C GLU A 176 -29.68 3.74 -13.64
N LEU A 177 -28.75 3.46 -12.72
CA LEU A 177 -29.06 3.44 -11.28
C LEU A 177 -29.59 4.80 -10.80
N TYR A 178 -28.96 5.90 -11.21
CA TYR A 178 -29.42 7.25 -10.90
C TYR A 178 -30.82 7.53 -11.44
N ARG A 179 -31.07 7.20 -12.73
CA ARG A 179 -32.40 7.37 -13.35
C ARG A 179 -33.47 6.56 -12.63
N LEU A 180 -33.13 5.35 -12.17
CA LEU A 180 -34.05 4.48 -11.47
C LEU A 180 -34.45 5.07 -10.11
N VAL A 181 -33.49 5.57 -9.34
CA VAL A 181 -33.76 6.23 -8.05
C VAL A 181 -34.62 7.47 -8.21
N VAL A 182 -34.28 8.36 -9.15
CA VAL A 182 -34.97 9.64 -9.31
C VAL A 182 -36.40 9.46 -9.86
N SER A 183 -36.65 8.39 -10.61
CA SER A 183 -37.98 8.07 -11.14
C SER A 183 -38.81 7.11 -10.26
N ALA A 184 -38.25 6.65 -9.13
CA ALA A 184 -38.93 5.79 -8.18
C ALA A 184 -40.18 6.48 -7.58
N PRO A 185 -41.23 5.72 -7.25
CA PRO A 185 -42.47 6.31 -6.76
C PRO A 185 -42.29 6.89 -5.35
N THR A 186 -42.78 8.10 -5.11
CA THR A 186 -42.68 8.77 -3.81
C THR A 186 -43.91 8.59 -2.93
N SER A 187 -45.04 8.14 -3.51
CA SER A 187 -46.29 7.92 -2.78
C SER A 187 -47.16 6.85 -3.45
N PHE A 188 -48.11 6.29 -2.70
CA PHE A 188 -49.09 5.32 -3.23
C PHE A 188 -50.00 5.92 -4.31
N ASP A 189 -50.28 7.21 -4.27
CA ASP A 189 -51.09 7.88 -5.30
C ASP A 189 -50.34 7.98 -6.62
N GLN A 190 -49.02 8.22 -6.57
CA GLN A 190 -48.20 8.27 -7.77
C GLN A 190 -48.14 6.92 -8.49
N ILE A 191 -48.09 5.81 -7.75
CA ILE A 191 -48.15 4.44 -8.30
C ILE A 191 -49.43 4.22 -9.11
N ARG A 192 -50.56 4.79 -8.65
CA ARG A 192 -51.85 4.68 -9.33
C ARG A 192 -51.96 5.59 -10.54
N SER A 193 -51.13 6.63 -10.63
CA SER A 193 -51.17 7.59 -11.74
C SER A 193 -50.65 6.98 -13.05
N GLU A 194 -51.41 7.16 -14.13
CA GLU A 194 -50.98 6.73 -15.47
C GLU A 194 -49.81 7.55 -16.01
N GLU A 195 -49.69 8.81 -15.58
CA GLU A 195 -48.57 9.69 -15.95
C GLU A 195 -47.23 9.12 -15.48
N TRP A 196 -47.15 8.68 -14.21
CA TRP A 196 -45.93 8.07 -13.69
C TRP A 196 -45.61 6.77 -14.41
N LYS A 197 -46.60 5.91 -14.68
CA LYS A 197 -46.39 4.65 -15.42
C LYS A 197 -45.83 4.89 -16.83
N GLN A 198 -46.21 5.97 -17.50
CA GLN A 198 -45.71 6.29 -18.83
C GLN A 198 -44.29 6.89 -18.81
N GLN A 199 -43.99 7.77 -17.85
CA GLN A 199 -42.74 8.54 -17.83
C GLN A 199 -41.63 7.92 -16.97
N SER A 200 -41.98 7.10 -15.97
CA SER A 200 -41.02 6.59 -14.99
C SER A 200 -40.15 5.50 -15.58
N PHE A 201 -38.84 5.73 -15.55
CA PHE A 201 -37.85 4.71 -15.87
C PHE A 201 -37.90 3.53 -14.88
N CYS A 202 -38.19 3.78 -13.60
CA CYS A 202 -38.41 2.73 -12.60
C CYS A 202 -39.57 1.81 -12.99
N PHE A 203 -40.72 2.37 -13.39
CA PHE A 203 -41.85 1.58 -13.85
C PHE A 203 -41.55 0.81 -15.14
N GLN A 204 -40.88 1.44 -16.11
CA GLN A 204 -40.45 0.77 -17.34
C GLN A 204 -39.55 -0.44 -17.03
N CYS A 205 -38.59 -0.30 -16.11
CA CYS A 205 -37.74 -1.41 -15.67
C CYS A 205 -38.54 -2.50 -14.94
N LEU A 206 -39.51 -2.13 -14.09
CA LEU A 206 -40.40 -3.10 -13.42
C LEU A 206 -41.23 -3.90 -14.44
N ALA A 207 -41.84 -3.22 -15.41
CA ALA A 207 -42.63 -3.86 -16.46
C ALA A 207 -41.77 -4.75 -17.38
N GLU A 208 -40.57 -4.30 -17.76
CA GLU A 208 -39.63 -5.10 -18.53
C GLU A 208 -39.13 -6.31 -17.76
N ALA A 209 -38.81 -6.15 -16.46
CA ALA A 209 -38.44 -7.26 -15.61
C ALA A 209 -39.59 -8.26 -15.52
N ASP A 210 -40.82 -7.82 -15.24
CA ASP A 210 -42.00 -8.68 -15.14
C ASP A 210 -42.24 -9.49 -16.43
N GLY A 211 -42.17 -8.85 -17.59
CA GLY A 211 -42.38 -9.49 -18.90
C GLY A 211 -41.28 -10.47 -19.35
N LYS A 212 -40.11 -10.47 -18.70
CA LYS A 212 -39.01 -11.39 -19.04
C LYS A 212 -39.16 -12.75 -18.37
N ALA A 213 -38.71 -13.79 -19.08
CA ALA A 213 -38.61 -15.13 -18.52
C ALA A 213 -37.63 -15.15 -17.35
N LYS A 214 -38.05 -15.74 -16.23
CA LYS A 214 -37.28 -15.83 -14.98
C LYS A 214 -37.22 -17.27 -14.50
N THR A 215 -36.12 -17.63 -13.86
CA THR A 215 -36.04 -18.84 -13.03
C THR A 215 -36.86 -18.67 -11.75
N ASP A 216 -37.23 -19.77 -11.07
CA ASP A 216 -37.95 -19.72 -9.79
C ASP A 216 -37.26 -18.89 -8.71
N ARG A 217 -35.92 -18.81 -8.76
CA ARG A 217 -35.13 -17.95 -7.88
C ARG A 217 -35.29 -16.49 -8.25
N GLN A 218 -35.08 -16.16 -9.52
CA GLN A 218 -35.23 -14.78 -10.03
C GLN A 218 -36.66 -14.26 -9.87
N GLN A 219 -37.65 -15.14 -9.91
CA GLN A 219 -39.04 -14.78 -9.65
C GLN A 219 -39.23 -14.32 -8.19
N ARG A 220 -38.69 -15.06 -7.22
CA ARG A 220 -38.71 -14.64 -5.80
C ARG A 220 -37.93 -13.37 -5.54
N ASP A 221 -36.75 -13.24 -6.18
CA ASP A 221 -35.93 -12.03 -6.08
C ASP A 221 -36.70 -10.82 -6.67
N PHE A 222 -37.40 -11.01 -7.81
CA PHE A 222 -38.25 -9.98 -8.41
C PHE A 222 -39.43 -9.58 -7.52
N GLU A 223 -40.09 -10.52 -6.87
CA GLU A 223 -41.19 -10.23 -5.94
C GLU A 223 -40.73 -9.31 -4.79
N LEU A 224 -39.56 -9.57 -4.21
CA LEU A 224 -38.97 -8.70 -3.19
C LEU A 224 -38.66 -7.29 -3.72
N VAL A 225 -38.12 -7.20 -4.93
CA VAL A 225 -37.83 -5.91 -5.59
C VAL A 225 -39.11 -5.14 -5.89
N ALA A 226 -40.14 -5.81 -6.40
CA ALA A 226 -41.43 -5.22 -6.71
C ALA A 226 -42.12 -4.72 -5.43
N ASP A 227 -42.14 -5.52 -4.36
CA ASP A 227 -42.69 -5.12 -3.06
C ASP A 227 -41.93 -3.93 -2.47
N PHE A 228 -40.60 -3.90 -2.61
CA PHE A 228 -39.81 -2.75 -2.17
C PHE A 228 -40.23 -1.46 -2.87
N PHE A 229 -40.29 -1.44 -4.22
CA PHE A 229 -40.64 -0.21 -4.94
C PHE A 229 -42.12 0.15 -4.87
N MET A 230 -43.02 -0.83 -4.77
CA MET A 230 -44.46 -0.59 -4.82
C MET A 230 -45.11 -0.44 -3.44
N GLN A 231 -44.46 -0.92 -2.37
CA GLN A 231 -45.01 -0.90 -1.01
C GLN A 231 -44.09 -0.21 -0.02
N GLU A 232 -42.83 -0.67 0.13
CA GLU A 232 -41.95 -0.18 1.18
C GLU A 232 -41.46 1.25 0.92
N PHE A 233 -40.90 1.51 -0.27
CA PHE A 233 -40.27 2.78 -0.62
C PHE A 233 -41.25 3.99 -0.61
N PRO A 234 -42.49 3.87 -1.16
CA PRO A 234 -43.52 4.91 -0.99
C PRO A 234 -44.04 5.02 0.44
N GLY A 235 -43.99 3.93 1.22
CA GLY A 235 -44.40 3.88 2.61
C GLY A 235 -43.40 4.51 3.60
N LEU A 236 -42.15 4.73 3.18
CA LEU A 236 -41.15 5.44 3.99
C LEU A 236 -41.60 6.88 4.28
N SER A 237 -41.22 7.40 5.44
CA SER A 237 -41.42 8.83 5.74
C SER A 237 -40.70 9.71 4.72
N ASP A 238 -41.28 10.85 4.37
CA ASP A 238 -40.70 11.78 3.39
C ASP A 238 -39.26 12.19 3.75
N LYS A 239 -39.00 12.41 5.04
CA LYS A 239 -37.66 12.75 5.53
C LYS A 239 -36.69 11.58 5.34
N THR A 240 -37.08 10.36 5.73
CA THR A 240 -36.24 9.16 5.60
C THR A 240 -35.91 8.89 4.12
N ARG A 241 -36.93 8.89 3.25
CA ARG A 241 -36.75 8.66 1.82
C ARG A 241 -35.85 9.72 1.20
N SER A 242 -36.09 11.00 1.50
CA SER A 242 -35.28 12.11 0.98
C SER A 242 -33.83 12.00 1.39
N VAL A 243 -33.53 11.60 2.63
CA VAL A 243 -32.14 11.40 3.11
C VAL A 243 -31.47 10.24 2.36
N VAL A 244 -32.14 9.10 2.20
CA VAL A 244 -31.53 7.95 1.50
C VAL A 244 -31.30 8.27 0.02
N VAL A 245 -32.28 8.90 -0.65
CA VAL A 245 -32.18 9.34 -2.04
C VAL A 245 -31.08 10.39 -2.23
N SER A 246 -31.03 11.41 -1.37
CA SER A 246 -30.01 12.46 -1.47
C SER A 246 -28.60 11.91 -1.23
N THR A 247 -28.45 11.00 -0.27
CA THR A 247 -27.19 10.30 0.01
C THR A 247 -26.74 9.49 -1.20
N PHE A 248 -27.62 8.68 -1.78
CA PHE A 248 -27.29 7.91 -2.99
C PHE A 248 -26.93 8.82 -4.18
N THR A 249 -27.75 9.85 -4.42
CA THR A 249 -27.58 10.70 -5.61
C THR A 249 -26.35 11.59 -5.51
N SER A 250 -26.00 12.14 -4.35
CA SER A 250 -24.76 12.90 -4.15
C SER A 250 -23.52 12.03 -4.41
N MET A 251 -23.55 10.79 -3.95
CA MET A 251 -22.49 9.81 -4.15
C MET A 251 -22.36 9.37 -5.62
N ALA A 252 -23.48 9.03 -6.26
CA ALA A 252 -23.50 8.60 -7.66
C ALA A 252 -23.14 9.74 -8.64
N ASP A 253 -23.32 11.00 -8.23
CA ASP A 253 -23.05 12.18 -9.05
C ASP A 253 -21.58 12.24 -9.52
N VAL A 254 -20.63 11.86 -8.65
CA VAL A 254 -19.19 11.82 -8.95
C VAL A 254 -18.88 10.91 -10.14
N LEU A 255 -19.53 9.74 -10.20
CA LEU A 255 -19.38 8.76 -11.27
C LEU A 255 -20.26 9.07 -12.51
N ASN A 256 -21.20 10.00 -12.40
CA ASN A 256 -22.09 10.42 -13.48
C ASN A 256 -21.60 11.67 -14.23
N ARG A 257 -20.49 12.28 -13.81
CA ARG A 257 -19.97 13.51 -14.41
C ARG A 257 -18.54 13.37 -14.91
N GLY A 258 -18.25 14.12 -15.96
CA GLY A 258 -16.92 14.32 -16.52
C GLY A 258 -16.18 13.02 -16.78
N ILE A 259 -14.89 13.04 -16.47
CA ILE A 259 -13.93 11.98 -16.80
C ILE A 259 -14.31 10.63 -16.18
N LEU A 260 -14.82 10.61 -14.94
CA LEU A 260 -15.14 9.35 -14.27
C LEU A 260 -16.31 8.60 -14.92
N ARG A 261 -17.28 9.34 -15.47
CA ARG A 261 -18.35 8.72 -16.24
C ARG A 261 -17.82 8.02 -17.47
N ASP A 262 -16.96 8.69 -18.22
CA ASP A 262 -16.40 8.15 -19.46
C ASP A 262 -15.53 6.92 -19.18
N LEU A 263 -14.76 6.97 -18.09
CA LEU A 263 -13.84 5.91 -17.69
C LEU A 263 -14.49 4.69 -17.04
N PHE A 264 -15.53 4.87 -16.21
CA PHE A 264 -16.08 3.79 -15.36
C PHE A 264 -17.55 3.44 -15.62
N SER A 265 -18.28 4.22 -16.42
CA SER A 265 -19.72 4.01 -16.63
C SER A 265 -20.10 3.70 -18.08
N THR A 266 -19.13 3.30 -18.92
CA THR A 266 -19.35 2.97 -20.33
C THR A 266 -19.00 1.50 -20.59
N ASP A 267 -18.10 1.21 -21.54
CA ASP A 267 -17.64 -0.13 -21.88
C ASP A 267 -16.35 -0.47 -21.13
N THR A 268 -16.00 -1.75 -21.11
CA THR A 268 -14.71 -2.21 -20.59
C THR A 268 -13.78 -2.58 -21.73
N THR A 269 -12.59 -1.99 -21.74
CA THR A 269 -11.49 -2.31 -22.67
C THR A 269 -10.27 -2.89 -21.97
N ILE A 270 -10.17 -2.70 -20.66
CA ILE A 270 -9.06 -3.17 -19.83
C ILE A 270 -9.61 -3.65 -18.49
N ARG A 271 -9.04 -4.72 -17.97
CA ARG A 271 -9.46 -5.39 -16.74
C ARG A 271 -8.26 -5.59 -15.80
N PRO A 272 -8.48 -5.71 -14.48
CA PRO A 272 -7.40 -6.06 -13.56
C PRO A 272 -6.69 -7.37 -13.93
N GLU A 273 -7.40 -8.31 -14.54
CA GLU A 273 -6.89 -9.60 -14.98
C GLU A 273 -5.79 -9.49 -16.04
N ASP A 274 -5.78 -8.43 -16.85
CA ASP A 274 -4.74 -8.21 -17.87
C ASP A 274 -3.35 -8.06 -17.23
N ALA A 275 -3.29 -7.60 -15.98
CA ALA A 275 -2.04 -7.58 -15.22
C ALA A 275 -1.54 -9.00 -14.89
N PHE A 276 -2.42 -9.99 -14.74
CA PHE A 276 -2.02 -11.38 -14.51
C PHE A 276 -1.37 -12.00 -15.76
N ASP A 277 -1.68 -11.47 -16.94
CA ASP A 277 -1.03 -11.82 -18.20
C ASP A 277 0.25 -11.00 -18.47
N GLY A 278 0.63 -10.15 -17.51
CA GLY A 278 1.86 -9.36 -17.51
C GLY A 278 1.68 -7.90 -17.76
N LYS A 279 0.50 -7.41 -18.11
CA LYS A 279 0.36 -5.98 -18.40
C LYS A 279 0.71 -5.13 -17.17
N VAL A 280 1.29 -3.97 -17.43
CA VAL A 280 1.59 -2.95 -16.43
C VAL A 280 0.57 -1.84 -16.63
N ILE A 281 -0.46 -1.87 -15.79
CA ILE A 281 -1.56 -0.93 -15.83
C ILE A 281 -1.15 0.29 -15.00
N ILE A 282 -0.91 1.42 -15.67
CA ILE A 282 -0.60 2.70 -15.06
C ILE A 282 -1.89 3.50 -15.03
N VAL A 283 -2.43 3.76 -13.83
CA VAL A 283 -3.58 4.64 -13.65
C VAL A 283 -3.06 6.06 -13.58
N ASP A 284 -3.02 6.72 -14.73
CA ASP A 284 -2.41 8.03 -14.93
C ASP A 284 -3.47 9.14 -14.76
N LEU A 285 -3.95 9.25 -13.54
CA LEU A 285 -4.86 10.29 -13.06
C LEU A 285 -4.24 10.94 -11.82
N PRO A 286 -3.08 11.59 -11.98
CA PRO A 286 -2.24 12.06 -10.88
C PRO A 286 -3.03 12.92 -9.89
N VAL A 287 -2.98 12.54 -8.61
CA VAL A 287 -3.77 13.19 -7.54
C VAL A 287 -3.49 14.69 -7.46
N LYS A 288 -2.25 15.13 -7.72
CA LYS A 288 -1.92 16.57 -7.68
C LYS A 288 -2.53 17.40 -8.81
N GLU A 289 -3.04 16.77 -9.86
CA GLU A 289 -3.68 17.45 -11.00
C GLU A 289 -5.20 17.24 -10.97
N PHE A 290 -5.63 16.01 -10.72
CA PHE A 290 -7.05 15.62 -10.72
C PHE A 290 -7.70 15.69 -9.33
N ALA A 291 -6.95 16.04 -8.29
CA ALA A 291 -7.41 16.14 -6.90
C ALA A 291 -8.17 14.87 -6.45
N GLU A 292 -9.32 15.06 -5.79
CA GLU A 292 -10.17 14.00 -5.25
C GLU A 292 -10.67 13.03 -6.32
N VAL A 293 -10.90 13.52 -7.56
CA VAL A 293 -11.36 12.70 -8.68
C VAL A 293 -10.29 11.68 -9.07
N GLY A 294 -9.04 12.11 -9.16
CA GLY A 294 -7.90 11.23 -9.45
C GLY A 294 -7.66 10.23 -8.34
N GLN A 295 -7.73 10.68 -7.09
CA GLN A 295 -7.61 9.81 -5.91
C GLN A 295 -8.69 8.72 -5.91
N PHE A 296 -9.95 9.11 -6.12
CA PHE A 296 -11.08 8.20 -6.17
C PHE A 296 -10.93 7.12 -7.25
N ALA A 297 -10.63 7.53 -8.49
CA ALA A 297 -10.43 6.61 -9.61
C ALA A 297 -9.35 5.56 -9.32
N GLN A 298 -8.23 6.01 -8.74
CA GLN A 298 -7.09 5.16 -8.44
C GLN A 298 -7.34 4.19 -7.29
N VAL A 299 -8.04 4.63 -6.24
CA VAL A 299 -8.42 3.74 -5.14
C VAL A 299 -9.48 2.73 -5.59
N LEU A 300 -10.43 3.11 -6.45
CA LEU A 300 -11.37 2.20 -7.11
C LEU A 300 -10.63 1.10 -7.88
N TRP A 301 -9.69 1.48 -8.76
CA TRP A 301 -8.84 0.54 -9.49
C TRP A 301 -8.07 -0.39 -8.57
N LYS A 302 -7.45 0.17 -7.52
CA LYS A 302 -6.71 -0.60 -6.51
C LYS A 302 -7.61 -1.64 -5.85
N TYR A 303 -8.81 -1.25 -5.43
CA TYR A 303 -9.76 -2.15 -4.77
C TYR A 303 -10.20 -3.29 -5.71
N CYS A 304 -10.56 -2.96 -6.96
CA CYS A 304 -10.89 -3.97 -7.97
C CYS A 304 -9.73 -4.93 -8.25
N PHE A 305 -8.51 -4.40 -8.36
CA PHE A 305 -7.30 -5.20 -8.54
C PHE A 305 -7.02 -6.14 -7.36
N GLN A 306 -7.14 -5.63 -6.13
CA GLN A 306 -7.00 -6.44 -4.92
C GLN A 306 -8.00 -7.60 -4.92
N LYS A 307 -9.28 -7.33 -5.23
CA LYS A 307 -10.32 -8.35 -5.28
C LYS A 307 -10.13 -9.36 -6.41
N ALA A 308 -9.71 -8.92 -7.60
CA ALA A 308 -9.40 -9.83 -8.69
C ALA A 308 -8.23 -10.75 -8.34
N ALA A 309 -7.18 -10.21 -7.69
CA ALA A 309 -6.01 -10.97 -7.31
C ALA A 309 -6.31 -12.02 -6.23
N GLU A 310 -7.16 -11.71 -5.24
CA GLU A 310 -7.60 -12.67 -4.20
C GLU A 310 -8.36 -13.86 -4.77
N ARG A 311 -9.07 -13.67 -5.90
CA ARG A 311 -9.88 -14.71 -6.55
C ARG A 311 -9.11 -15.54 -7.57
N ARG A 312 -7.90 -15.11 -7.94
CA ARG A 312 -7.12 -15.72 -9.01
C ARG A 312 -6.74 -17.16 -8.68
N ASP A 313 -7.01 -18.06 -9.62
CA ASP A 313 -6.50 -19.43 -9.54
C ASP A 313 -5.02 -19.48 -9.91
N LEU A 314 -4.18 -19.64 -8.88
CA LEU A 314 -2.73 -19.73 -9.04
C LEU A 314 -2.25 -21.04 -9.67
N GLN A 315 -3.09 -22.08 -9.76
CA GLN A 315 -2.73 -23.30 -10.49
C GLN A 315 -2.81 -23.06 -12.01
N ALA A 316 -3.80 -22.27 -12.44
CA ALA A 316 -3.95 -21.87 -13.83
C ALA A 316 -2.95 -20.77 -14.24
N ASN A 317 -2.79 -19.74 -13.41
CA ASN A 317 -1.84 -18.65 -13.65
C ASN A 317 -1.09 -18.28 -12.37
N ASN A 318 0.17 -18.72 -12.27
CA ASN A 318 1.03 -18.50 -11.11
C ASN A 318 1.93 -17.25 -11.22
N ARG A 319 1.76 -16.42 -12.25
CA ARG A 319 2.58 -15.22 -12.47
C ARG A 319 2.38 -14.24 -11.31
N PRO A 320 3.45 -13.83 -10.61
CA PRO A 320 3.33 -12.83 -9.56
C PRO A 320 3.05 -11.46 -10.18
N VAL A 321 2.29 -10.65 -9.45
CA VAL A 321 1.98 -9.27 -9.85
C VAL A 321 2.35 -8.30 -8.75
N PHE A 322 2.48 -7.02 -9.08
CA PHE A 322 2.76 -5.98 -8.10
C PHE A 322 1.64 -4.94 -8.00
N LEU A 323 1.52 -4.34 -6.82
CA LEU A 323 0.73 -3.14 -6.57
C LEU A 323 1.68 -2.04 -6.11
N TRP A 324 1.87 -1.04 -6.94
CA TRP A 324 2.79 0.06 -6.72
C TRP A 324 2.05 1.35 -6.39
N ALA A 325 2.43 1.99 -5.29
CA ALA A 325 1.92 3.32 -4.93
C ALA A 325 3.05 4.18 -4.34
N ASP A 326 3.41 5.25 -5.05
CA ASP A 326 4.17 6.35 -4.45
C ASP A 326 3.22 7.30 -3.71
N GLU A 327 3.69 7.94 -2.64
CA GLU A 327 2.85 8.72 -1.72
C GLU A 327 1.60 7.94 -1.24
N PHE A 328 1.80 6.69 -0.82
CA PHE A 328 0.74 5.72 -0.50
C PHE A 328 -0.31 6.24 0.49
N GLN A 329 0.01 7.20 1.36
CA GLN A 329 -0.96 7.85 2.24
C GLN A 329 -2.15 8.49 1.50
N LEU A 330 -2.00 8.84 0.21
CA LEU A 330 -3.09 9.34 -0.61
C LEU A 330 -4.05 8.22 -1.04
N PHE A 331 -3.59 6.97 -1.06
CA PHE A 331 -4.34 5.83 -1.54
C PHE A 331 -4.68 4.84 -0.42
N SER A 332 -4.27 5.09 0.81
CA SER A 332 -4.43 4.18 1.96
C SER A 332 -5.90 3.96 2.28
N THR A 333 -6.29 2.74 2.61
CA THR A 333 -7.66 2.34 2.94
C THR A 333 -7.66 1.31 4.05
N SER A 334 -8.75 1.23 4.82
CA SER A 334 -8.91 0.20 5.86
C SER A 334 -8.82 -1.23 5.30
N ASN A 335 -9.17 -1.42 4.02
CA ASN A 335 -9.05 -2.71 3.33
C ASN A 335 -7.59 -3.15 3.08
N ASP A 336 -6.61 -2.22 3.06
CA ASP A 336 -5.23 -2.58 2.71
C ASP A 336 -4.58 -3.49 3.75
N ALA A 337 -4.88 -3.29 5.03
CA ALA A 337 -4.37 -4.15 6.09
C ALA A 337 -4.91 -5.59 5.94
N LEU A 338 -6.20 -5.73 5.60
CA LEU A 338 -6.85 -7.01 5.35
C LEU A 338 -6.25 -7.69 4.11
N PHE A 339 -6.16 -6.97 3.00
CA PHE A 339 -5.57 -7.47 1.77
C PHE A 339 -4.11 -7.92 1.96
N GLN A 340 -3.33 -7.19 2.77
CA GLN A 340 -1.94 -7.56 3.01
C GLN A 340 -1.80 -8.93 3.71
N THR A 341 -2.79 -9.35 4.50
CA THR A 341 -2.77 -10.70 5.12
C THR A 341 -2.89 -11.83 4.09
N THR A 342 -3.54 -11.58 2.95
CA THR A 342 -3.80 -12.54 1.86
C THR A 342 -2.89 -12.32 0.65
N ALA A 343 -2.16 -11.20 0.58
CA ALA A 343 -1.31 -10.82 -0.54
C ALA A 343 -0.24 -11.87 -0.89
N ARG A 344 0.36 -12.52 0.11
CA ARG A 344 1.36 -13.59 -0.12
C ARG A 344 0.74 -14.79 -0.81
N SER A 345 -0.43 -15.25 -0.36
CA SER A 345 -1.13 -16.37 -0.99
C SER A 345 -1.67 -16.01 -2.37
N ALA A 346 -1.97 -14.74 -2.64
CA ALA A 346 -2.37 -14.25 -3.96
C ALA A 346 -1.18 -13.95 -4.89
N ARG A 347 0.07 -14.09 -4.41
CA ARG A 347 1.32 -13.71 -5.12
C ARG A 347 1.32 -12.25 -5.61
N VAL A 348 0.88 -11.34 -4.73
CA VAL A 348 0.90 -9.89 -4.99
C VAL A 348 2.01 -9.24 -4.18
N ALA A 349 2.96 -8.61 -4.86
CA ALA A 349 4.01 -7.79 -4.26
C ALA A 349 3.50 -6.35 -4.07
N THR A 350 3.11 -5.99 -2.85
CA THR A 350 2.75 -4.62 -2.50
C THR A 350 4.00 -3.79 -2.25
N VAL A 351 4.08 -2.62 -2.88
CA VAL A 351 5.19 -1.68 -2.75
C VAL A 351 4.64 -0.30 -2.47
N TYR A 352 4.71 0.11 -1.21
CA TYR A 352 4.15 1.36 -0.72
C TYR A 352 5.27 2.30 -0.29
N LEU A 353 5.40 3.44 -0.99
CA LEU A 353 6.33 4.49 -0.63
C LEU A 353 5.55 5.59 0.09
N THR A 354 6.03 6.04 1.23
CA THR A 354 5.41 7.12 2.00
C THR A 354 6.50 8.02 2.60
N GLN A 355 6.15 9.25 2.93
CA GLN A 355 7.10 10.17 3.54
C GLN A 355 7.41 9.80 4.98
N ASN A 356 6.38 9.64 5.81
CA ASN A 356 6.52 9.44 7.24
C ASN A 356 5.28 8.70 7.80
N TYR A 357 5.44 8.15 9.00
CA TYR A 357 4.41 7.45 9.75
C TYR A 357 3.24 8.38 10.11
N SER A 358 3.53 9.63 10.45
CA SER A 358 2.53 10.64 10.83
C SER A 358 1.52 10.95 9.71
N ASN A 359 1.95 10.95 8.45
CA ASN A 359 1.08 11.13 7.29
C ASN A 359 0.13 9.94 7.10
N LEU A 360 0.59 8.71 7.40
CA LEU A 360 -0.30 7.55 7.39
C LEU A 360 -1.36 7.66 8.49
N LEU A 361 -0.97 8.05 9.71
CA LEU A 361 -1.93 8.30 10.79
C LEU A 361 -2.98 9.33 10.37
N ALA A 362 -2.54 10.45 9.78
CA ALA A 362 -3.44 11.49 9.31
C ALA A 362 -4.39 10.97 8.21
N SER A 363 -3.93 10.09 7.32
CA SER A 363 -4.75 9.54 6.23
C SER A 363 -5.87 8.60 6.69
N PHE A 364 -5.66 7.83 7.77
CA PHE A 364 -6.68 6.93 8.29
C PHE A 364 -7.74 7.68 9.13
N GLY A 365 -7.33 8.70 9.87
CA GLY A 365 -8.23 9.53 10.67
C GLY A 365 -8.90 8.81 11.86
N GLY A 366 -9.43 9.60 12.80
CA GLY A 366 -10.18 9.09 13.95
C GLY A 366 -9.33 8.40 15.04
N GLU A 367 -10.00 7.91 16.08
CA GLU A 367 -9.37 7.31 17.26
C GLU A 367 -8.61 6.00 16.93
N GLN A 368 -9.02 5.29 15.88
CA GLN A 368 -8.41 4.03 15.46
C GLN A 368 -7.29 4.18 14.41
N ALA A 369 -6.95 5.40 13.98
CA ALA A 369 -5.92 5.65 12.97
C ALA A 369 -4.59 4.94 13.28
N ARG A 370 -4.19 4.98 14.56
CA ARG A 370 -2.96 4.32 15.02
C ARG A 370 -3.03 2.81 14.92
N ALA A 371 -4.11 2.20 15.39
CA ALA A 371 -4.31 0.76 15.31
C ALA A 371 -4.35 0.28 13.85
N GLN A 372 -4.98 1.04 12.95
CA GLN A 372 -5.03 0.72 11.51
C GLN A 372 -3.65 0.85 10.85
N THR A 373 -2.92 1.93 11.15
CA THR A 373 -1.56 2.14 10.64
C THR A 373 -0.62 1.04 11.12
N ASP A 374 -0.64 0.74 12.42
CA ASP A 374 0.20 -0.30 13.02
C ASP A 374 -0.15 -1.69 12.49
N SER A 375 -1.44 -1.99 12.27
CA SER A 375 -1.90 -3.23 11.64
C SER A 375 -1.37 -3.37 10.22
N LEU A 376 -1.50 -2.31 9.40
CA LEU A 376 -0.97 -2.31 8.03
C LEU A 376 0.55 -2.51 8.02
N LEU A 377 1.29 -1.70 8.78
CA LEU A 377 2.75 -1.75 8.81
C LEU A 377 3.27 -3.02 9.47
N GLY A 378 2.52 -3.63 10.38
CA GLY A 378 2.81 -4.95 10.94
C GLY A 378 2.77 -6.06 9.88
N ASN A 379 1.87 -5.94 8.91
CA ASN A 379 1.72 -6.93 7.83
C ASN A 379 2.77 -6.75 6.71
N LEU A 380 3.35 -5.56 6.52
CA LEU A 380 4.40 -5.29 5.53
C LEU A 380 5.78 -5.70 6.05
N GLN A 381 6.33 -6.84 5.62
CA GLN A 381 7.56 -7.37 6.21
C GLN A 381 8.83 -6.62 5.81
N THR A 382 8.97 -6.26 4.52
CA THR A 382 10.16 -5.53 4.05
C THR A 382 9.99 -4.04 4.34
N LYS A 383 10.95 -3.45 5.08
CA LYS A 383 10.96 -2.02 5.42
C LYS A 383 12.28 -1.38 5.00
N VAL A 384 12.21 -0.37 4.15
CA VAL A 384 13.37 0.44 3.73
C VAL A 384 13.21 1.84 4.31
N LEU A 385 14.20 2.28 5.09
CA LEU A 385 14.14 3.53 5.84
C LEU A 385 15.20 4.49 5.30
N HIS A 386 14.78 5.56 4.64
CA HIS A 386 15.64 6.67 4.25
C HIS A 386 15.59 7.78 5.31
N GLY A 387 16.50 8.75 5.20
CA GLY A 387 16.55 9.88 6.12
C GLY A 387 15.20 10.59 6.24
N ASN A 388 14.77 10.82 7.49
CA ASN A 388 13.47 11.42 7.80
C ASN A 388 13.60 12.54 8.83
N GLY A 389 12.83 13.61 8.65
CA GLY A 389 12.77 14.74 9.59
C GLY A 389 11.74 14.56 10.71
N ASP A 390 10.85 13.58 10.60
CA ASP A 390 9.81 13.33 11.60
C ASP A 390 10.34 12.52 12.80
N PRO A 391 10.35 13.08 14.03
CA PRO A 391 10.81 12.38 15.22
C PRO A 391 10.02 11.09 15.49
N VAL A 392 8.70 11.11 15.28
CA VAL A 392 7.83 9.95 15.53
C VAL A 392 8.23 8.78 14.63
N THR A 393 8.44 9.05 13.34
CA THR A 393 8.91 8.04 12.40
C THR A 393 10.31 7.55 12.75
N ASN A 394 11.21 8.44 13.20
CA ASN A 394 12.57 8.07 13.56
C ASN A 394 12.62 7.18 14.82
N GLU A 395 11.81 7.48 15.84
CA GLU A 395 11.68 6.65 17.04
C GLU A 395 11.07 5.28 16.72
N TRP A 396 10.01 5.26 15.91
CA TRP A 396 9.40 4.03 15.41
C TRP A 396 10.42 3.17 14.63
N ALA A 397 11.16 3.79 13.71
CA ALA A 397 12.23 3.15 12.94
C ALA A 397 13.35 2.60 13.83
N ALA A 398 13.80 3.37 14.83
CA ALA A 398 14.81 2.93 15.78
C ALA A 398 14.34 1.75 16.63
N GLY A 399 13.04 1.67 16.93
CA GLY A 399 12.42 0.52 17.58
C GLY A 399 12.47 -0.76 16.73
N LEU A 400 12.35 -0.62 15.40
CA LEU A 400 12.30 -1.75 14.46
C LEU A 400 13.66 -2.36 14.14
N ILE A 401 14.71 -1.54 13.99
CA ILE A 401 16.06 -1.98 13.59
C ILE A 401 16.71 -2.89 14.66
N GLY A 402 16.12 -2.98 15.84
CA GLY A 402 16.60 -3.80 16.95
C GLY A 402 17.79 -3.15 17.66
N ARG A 403 18.20 -3.75 18.79
CA ARG A 403 19.32 -3.26 19.60
C ARG A 403 20.33 -4.37 19.79
N THR A 404 21.60 -4.07 19.57
CA THR A 404 22.69 -4.99 19.88
C THR A 404 23.30 -4.62 21.23
N ARG A 405 23.54 -5.61 22.09
CA ARG A 405 24.24 -5.38 23.36
C ARG A 405 25.70 -5.02 23.07
N GLN A 406 26.13 -3.88 23.57
CA GLN A 406 27.53 -3.46 23.54
C GLN A 406 28.09 -3.43 24.95
N TYR A 407 29.29 -4.00 25.12
CA TYR A 407 30.02 -3.91 26.37
C TYR A 407 30.83 -2.62 26.38
N PHE A 408 30.52 -1.73 27.31
CA PHE A 408 31.27 -0.50 27.54
C PHE A 408 32.20 -0.70 28.73
N PHE A 409 33.51 -0.66 28.48
CA PHE A 409 34.51 -0.56 29.55
C PHE A 409 34.75 0.93 29.84
N SER A 410 34.30 1.39 30.99
CA SER A 410 34.62 2.73 31.51
C SER A 410 35.78 2.60 32.48
N MET A 411 36.96 3.12 32.11
CA MET A 411 38.07 3.32 33.06
C MET A 411 37.97 4.75 33.59
N ASN A 412 37.78 4.87 34.90
CA ASN A 412 37.85 6.15 35.58
C ASN A 412 39.23 6.26 36.25
N SER A 413 40.06 7.20 35.81
CA SER A 413 41.37 7.46 36.42
C SER A 413 41.23 8.62 37.40
N SER A 414 40.99 8.31 38.68
CA SER A 414 41.12 9.31 39.75
C SER A 414 42.58 9.37 40.19
N CYS A 415 43.30 10.42 39.80
CA CYS A 415 44.60 10.73 40.40
C CYS A 415 44.37 11.29 41.81
N ALA A 416 44.74 10.53 42.84
CA ALA A 416 44.98 11.11 44.16
C ALA A 416 46.27 11.97 44.10
N PRO A 417 46.38 13.12 44.79
CA PRO A 417 47.52 14.04 44.68
C PRO A 417 48.88 13.49 45.18
N THR A 418 48.96 12.21 45.53
CA THR A 418 50.16 11.59 46.11
C THR A 418 50.35 10.20 45.54
N ASP A 419 50.56 10.10 44.22
CA ASP A 419 50.99 8.85 43.59
C ASP A 419 52.50 8.92 43.30
N PRO A 420 53.33 8.02 43.88
CA PRO A 420 54.79 8.00 43.70
C PRO A 420 55.25 7.94 42.23
N TRP A 421 54.36 7.52 41.33
CA TRP A 421 54.60 7.43 39.89
C TRP A 421 54.89 8.78 39.21
N GLN A 422 54.40 9.91 39.74
CA GLN A 422 54.72 11.23 39.18
C GLN A 422 56.19 11.64 39.36
N ARG A 423 56.90 11.08 40.35
CA ARG A 423 58.34 11.31 40.52
C ARG A 423 59.21 10.46 39.58
N LEU A 424 58.69 9.33 39.09
CA LEU A 424 59.44 8.41 38.23
C LEU A 424 59.37 8.83 36.74
N VAL A 425 58.29 9.49 36.33
CA VAL A 425 58.05 9.90 34.94
C VAL A 425 58.24 11.41 34.80
N GLY A 426 59.41 11.92 35.20
CA GLY A 426 59.94 13.25 34.85
C GLY A 426 58.92 14.37 34.66
N GLY A 427 58.10 14.67 35.68
CA GLY A 427 57.29 15.88 35.70
C GLY A 427 58.17 17.08 36.00
N TYR A 428 58.46 17.89 34.97
CA TYR A 428 59.06 19.21 35.15
C TYR A 428 57.99 20.17 35.68
N GLU A 429 58.08 20.57 36.95
CA GLU A 429 57.32 21.70 37.48
C GLU A 429 58.02 23.00 37.03
N ASP A 430 57.28 23.84 36.30
CA ASP A 430 57.67 25.24 36.06
C ASP A 430 57.05 26.11 37.18
N PRO A 431 57.86 26.65 38.11
CA PRO A 431 57.34 27.37 39.27
C PRO A 431 57.14 28.84 38.92
N GLN A 432 56.14 29.18 38.08
CA GLN A 432 55.68 30.55 37.91
C GLN A 432 54.34 30.65 37.15
N ASN A 433 53.24 30.27 37.79
CA ASN A 433 51.97 31.02 37.74
C ASN A 433 50.89 30.28 38.55
N GLY A 434 50.67 30.75 39.78
CA GLY A 434 49.44 30.46 40.50
C GLY A 434 48.28 31.16 39.81
N ARG A 435 47.46 30.41 39.06
CA ARG A 435 46.07 30.76 38.77
C ARG A 435 45.23 29.49 38.71
N ASP A 436 44.36 29.35 39.71
CA ASP A 436 43.19 28.49 39.63
C ASP A 436 42.35 28.90 38.41
N VAL A 437 42.16 27.97 37.48
CA VAL A 437 41.10 28.05 36.47
C VAL A 437 40.27 26.80 36.62
N GLY A 438 39.21 26.90 37.42
CA GLY A 438 38.13 25.91 37.44
C GLY A 438 37.43 25.88 36.09
N THR A 439 37.65 24.82 35.31
CA THR A 439 36.80 24.50 34.16
C THR A 439 35.80 23.43 34.55
N ASN A 440 34.60 23.85 34.93
CA ASN A 440 33.40 23.00 34.83
C ASN A 440 33.17 22.69 33.34
N GLY A 441 33.55 21.48 32.93
CA GLY A 441 33.33 20.97 31.59
C GLY A 441 32.63 19.62 31.66
N VAL A 442 31.29 19.63 31.75
CA VAL A 442 30.47 18.46 31.44
C VAL A 442 30.68 18.13 29.96
N ARG A 443 31.58 17.19 29.66
CA ARG A 443 31.63 16.56 28.33
C ARG A 443 30.59 15.47 28.30
N GLY A 444 29.42 15.81 27.75
CA GLY A 444 28.41 14.84 27.33
C GLY A 444 29.03 13.81 26.40
N ALA A 445 28.77 12.55 26.69
CA ALA A 445 29.17 11.42 25.87
C ALA A 445 28.60 11.57 24.45
N ALA A 446 29.49 11.76 23.46
CA ALA A 446 29.15 11.61 22.06
C ALA A 446 28.93 10.13 21.77
N SER A 447 27.69 9.74 21.57
CA SER A 447 27.32 8.46 20.98
C SER A 447 27.82 8.42 19.53
N CYS A 448 28.89 7.65 19.29
CA CYS A 448 29.28 7.29 17.94
C CYS A 448 28.28 6.26 17.40
N LEU A 449 27.26 6.71 16.67
CA LEU A 449 26.56 5.87 15.72
C LEU A 449 27.56 5.49 14.61
N HIS A 450 27.93 4.21 14.52
CA HIS A 450 28.54 3.67 13.32
C HIS A 450 27.45 3.53 12.25
N VAL A 451 27.35 4.53 11.37
CA VAL A 451 26.70 4.39 10.07
C VAL A 451 27.71 3.66 9.17
N ALA A 452 27.44 2.40 8.85
CA ALA A 452 28.11 1.72 7.77
C ALA A 452 27.60 2.30 6.44
N ALA A 453 28.28 3.33 5.94
CA ALA A 453 28.06 3.84 4.60
C ALA A 453 28.98 3.08 3.64
N ASP A 454 28.46 2.00 3.04
CA ASP A 454 29.07 1.43 1.84
C ASP A 454 28.69 2.33 0.65
N TRP A 455 29.63 3.17 0.23
CA TRP A 455 29.49 4.06 -0.92
C TRP A 455 29.57 3.26 -2.23
N TRP A 456 28.51 3.36 -3.04
CA TRP A 456 28.50 2.92 -4.44
C TRP A 456 29.24 3.95 -5.31
N PRO A 457 30.30 3.59 -6.07
CA PRO A 457 30.93 4.54 -6.96
C PRO A 457 30.10 4.68 -8.24
N CYS A 458 29.48 5.83 -8.41
CA CYS A 458 28.89 6.26 -9.68
C CYS A 458 30.04 6.65 -10.62
N GLN A 459 30.30 5.83 -11.65
CA GLN A 459 31.19 6.18 -12.75
C GLN A 459 30.46 7.15 -13.66
N SER A 460 30.94 8.40 -13.76
CA SER A 460 30.62 9.28 -14.89
C SER A 460 31.80 9.32 -15.86
N MET A 461 31.55 8.79 -17.05
CA MET A 461 32.30 9.08 -18.26
C MET A 461 31.90 10.47 -18.77
N ASP A 462 32.92 11.33 -18.86
CA ASP A 462 33.37 11.98 -20.10
C ASP A 462 32.66 13.23 -20.67
N ARG A 463 33.52 14.09 -21.23
CA ARG A 463 33.32 15.19 -22.19
C ARG A 463 33.06 16.62 -21.69
N GLY A 464 33.94 17.50 -22.16
CA GLY A 464 33.90 18.93 -21.95
C GLY A 464 32.97 19.69 -22.90
N LEU A 465 32.83 20.98 -22.60
CA LEU A 465 32.43 22.02 -23.53
C LEU A 465 32.83 23.40 -22.99
N HIS A 466 33.32 24.21 -23.92
CA HIS A 466 33.65 25.63 -23.81
C HIS A 466 32.43 26.51 -23.51
N CYS A 467 32.63 27.62 -22.78
CA CYS A 467 32.17 29.00 -23.06
C CYS A 467 32.48 29.90 -21.83
N LEU A 468 33.40 30.86 -21.94
CA LEU A 468 33.24 32.27 -22.36
C LEU A 468 32.88 33.25 -21.21
N SER A 469 33.89 34.07 -20.91
CA SER A 469 33.87 35.49 -20.52
C SER A 469 32.89 36.01 -19.45
N GLY A 470 33.46 36.49 -18.34
CA GLY A 470 32.80 37.43 -17.43
C GLY A 470 33.80 37.99 -16.42
N ARG A 471 34.47 39.10 -16.78
CA ARG A 471 35.33 39.87 -15.86
C ARG A 471 34.49 40.46 -14.72
N GLN A 472 34.89 40.23 -13.49
CA GLN A 472 34.95 41.28 -12.46
C GLN A 472 35.86 40.83 -11.31
N GLY A 473 36.88 41.64 -11.04
CA GLY A 473 37.95 41.33 -10.11
C GLY A 473 37.60 41.70 -8.69
N VAL A 474 37.94 40.81 -7.75
CA VAL A 474 38.17 41.16 -6.35
C VAL A 474 39.44 40.45 -5.88
N ARG A 475 40.44 41.26 -5.50
CA ARG A 475 41.71 40.85 -4.92
C ARG A 475 41.49 40.06 -3.63
N ARG A 476 42.02 38.83 -3.52
CA ARG A 476 42.42 38.24 -2.23
C ARG A 476 43.74 37.48 -2.34
N LYS A 477 44.55 37.69 -1.29
CA LYS A 477 45.97 37.38 -1.13
C LYS A 477 46.27 35.88 -1.26
N ARG A 478 47.38 35.58 -1.96
CA ARG A 478 48.06 34.27 -1.94
C ARG A 478 48.62 34.02 -0.53
N ALA A 479 48.30 32.86 0.05
CA ALA A 479 49.08 32.25 1.12
C ALA A 479 49.44 30.83 0.66
N HIS A 480 50.75 30.57 0.62
CA HIS A 480 51.33 29.26 0.38
C HIS A 480 50.92 28.28 1.48
N LEU A 481 50.39 27.12 1.11
CA LEU A 481 50.34 25.95 1.97
C LEU A 481 50.92 24.75 1.21
N ALA A 482 52.00 24.23 1.79
CA ALA A 482 52.78 23.12 1.29
C ALA A 482 51.96 21.82 1.30
N ALA A 483 52.08 21.06 0.20
CA ALA A 483 51.57 19.70 0.09
C ALA A 483 52.51 18.73 0.83
N CYS A 484 52.07 18.20 1.97
CA CYS A 484 52.67 17.01 2.57
C CYS A 484 51.97 15.76 2.02
N GLN A 485 52.65 15.07 1.11
CA GLN A 485 52.31 13.73 0.66
C GLN A 485 52.45 12.72 1.81
N PHE A 486 51.37 12.06 2.21
CA PHE A 486 51.43 10.86 3.06
C PHE A 486 51.17 9.61 2.21
N ARG A 487 52.20 8.76 2.08
CA ARG A 487 52.12 7.40 1.53
C ARG A 487 51.42 6.47 2.53
N PRO A 488 50.48 5.59 2.13
CA PRO A 488 50.01 4.52 3.00
C PRO A 488 51.00 3.35 3.02
N LYS A 489 51.51 3.01 4.21
CA LYS A 489 52.32 1.81 4.48
C LYS A 489 51.43 0.57 4.53
N LYS A 490 51.86 -0.48 3.80
CA LYS A 490 51.34 -1.85 3.83
C LYS A 490 51.44 -2.46 5.24
N TRP A 491 50.41 -3.21 5.66
CA TRP A 491 50.45 -4.14 6.79
C TRP A 491 50.54 -5.59 6.28
N PRO A 492 51.31 -6.49 6.94
CA PRO A 492 51.53 -7.86 6.48
C PRO A 492 50.46 -8.84 6.98
N PRO A 493 50.33 -10.05 6.38
CA PRO A 493 49.34 -11.04 6.75
C PRO A 493 49.91 -12.03 7.76
N HIS A 494 49.25 -12.22 8.90
CA HIS A 494 49.43 -13.42 9.70
C HIS A 494 48.08 -13.95 10.17
N GLY A 495 47.76 -15.15 9.69
CA GLY A 495 46.67 -15.95 10.20
C GLY A 495 47.04 -16.57 11.53
N VAL A 496 46.05 -16.67 12.42
CA VAL A 496 46.06 -17.62 13.52
C VAL A 496 44.76 -18.41 13.41
N ARG A 497 44.92 -19.69 13.06
CA ARG A 497 43.91 -20.72 13.28
C ARG A 497 43.92 -21.05 14.77
N ALA A 498 42.75 -21.01 15.41
CA ALA A 498 42.47 -21.78 16.61
C ALA A 498 41.17 -22.54 16.38
N ALA A 499 41.29 -23.86 16.30
CA ALA A 499 40.19 -24.82 16.33
C ALA A 499 40.15 -25.45 17.73
N CYS A 500 38.96 -25.60 18.29
CA CYS A 500 38.51 -26.55 19.34
C CYS A 500 37.21 -26.01 19.94
N ALA A 501 36.21 -26.77 20.34
CA ALA A 501 35.85 -28.18 20.18
C ALA A 501 34.34 -28.24 20.48
N GLY A 502 33.65 -29.27 20.02
CA GLY A 502 32.19 -29.34 20.08
C GLY A 502 31.63 -29.44 21.49
N GLN A 503 30.42 -28.90 21.66
CA GLN A 503 29.48 -29.37 22.67
C GLN A 503 28.06 -29.42 22.09
N ARG A 504 27.42 -30.54 22.42
CA ARG A 504 26.10 -31.01 22.00
C ARG A 504 25.01 -29.97 22.25
N ILE A 505 24.17 -29.75 21.25
CA ILE A 505 22.86 -29.11 21.42
C ILE A 505 21.95 -30.14 22.11
N GLN A 506 21.67 -29.93 23.39
CA GLN A 506 20.57 -30.59 24.09
C GLN A 506 19.25 -29.96 23.63
N PHE A 507 18.34 -30.80 23.13
CA PHE A 507 16.94 -30.48 22.96
C PHE A 507 16.30 -30.18 24.32
N LEU A 508 15.83 -28.95 24.53
CA LEU A 508 14.88 -28.62 25.58
C LEU A 508 13.47 -28.66 25.00
N THR A 509 12.86 -29.83 25.05
CA THR A 509 11.41 -30.00 24.91
C THR A 509 10.71 -29.42 26.14
N GLN A 510 9.88 -28.39 25.93
CA GLN A 510 8.90 -27.92 26.92
C GLN A 510 7.93 -29.07 27.25
N LYS A 511 8.06 -29.64 28.45
CA LYS A 511 6.97 -30.41 29.07
C LYS A 511 5.99 -29.43 29.69
N GLN A 512 4.81 -29.29 29.08
CA GLN A 512 3.63 -28.72 29.72
C GLN A 512 3.29 -29.56 30.96
N LYS A 513 3.31 -28.94 32.14
CA LYS A 513 2.69 -29.49 33.35
C LYS A 513 1.18 -29.36 33.22
N VAL A 514 0.51 -30.50 33.13
CA VAL A 514 -0.93 -30.64 33.25
C VAL A 514 -1.30 -30.46 34.73
N ASN A 515 -2.20 -29.52 35.01
CA ASN A 515 -2.81 -29.29 36.31
C ASN A 515 -3.61 -30.52 36.76
N LYS A 516 -3.38 -30.98 37.99
CA LYS A 516 -4.18 -32.02 38.65
C LYS A 516 -4.29 -31.71 40.15
N HIS A 517 -5.34 -30.98 40.51
CA HIS A 517 -6.00 -30.93 41.83
C HIS A 517 -7.43 -30.43 41.51
N GLU A 518 -8.43 -31.30 41.56
CA GLU A 518 -9.35 -31.57 42.68
C GLU A 518 -10.74 -31.14 42.22
N TYR A 519 -11.65 -32.10 42.01
CA TYR A 519 -13.09 -31.97 42.27
C TYR A 519 -13.72 -33.36 42.12
N GLU A 520 -13.75 -34.09 43.24
CA GLU A 520 -14.69 -35.18 43.49
C GLU A 520 -15.85 -34.64 44.35
N SER A 521 -17.00 -35.30 44.25
CA SER A 521 -18.33 -34.97 44.79
C SER A 521 -19.10 -33.98 43.90
N THR A 522 -20.16 -34.39 43.21
CA THR A 522 -21.39 -34.93 43.81
C THR A 522 -22.19 -35.69 42.77
N ARG A 523 -22.55 -36.93 43.10
CA ARG A 523 -23.58 -37.73 42.43
C ARG A 523 -24.65 -38.01 43.48
N SER A 524 -25.80 -37.36 43.41
CA SER A 524 -27.01 -37.83 44.07
C SER A 524 -28.27 -37.28 43.42
N ARG A 525 -29.08 -38.23 42.92
CA ARG A 525 -30.48 -38.16 42.47
C ARG A 525 -30.75 -37.60 41.09
#